data_AF-A0A4Z1GAV2-F1
#
_entry.id   AF-A0A4Z1GAV2-F1
#
_cell.length_a   1.000
_cell.length_b   1.000
_cell.length_c   1.000
_cell.angle_alpha   90.00
_cell.angle_beta   90.00
_cell.angle_gamma   90.00
#
_symmetry.space_group_name_H-M   'P 1'
#
loop_
_entity.id
_entity.type
_entity.pdbx_description
1 polymer ?
#
loop_
_entity_poly.entity_id
_entity_poly.type
_entity_poly.pdbx_seq_one_letter_code
_entity_poly.pdbx_strand_id
1 'polypeptide(L)'
;MHYIRLFKQPRLLPIASSASSSSPRILSAKITITTDLGESYLMSDVKLRAEIEVDGKSLGSGKEYIWKGTNGMRSLEIQIPIKVPRGVEQWTTMIVGPAENAYGVDSLEHVLGISQNEGGIVKVRSRSFDLKTGATRSEGMAERVFSTGFGSRDKIHIWEETGESIARHIWDAGLVLSSYLSSLGSSSRPAGSLPTLEKFLSTQQDINILELGAGCGIVGITFAKVFSDRINNILLTDLPEASEILEKNLSAMTPDSDVSLCTSCSHQVLDWSAPLPQDVRGERWELVVVADCTYNPDVVPDLVHTLTRVRDGNPGTLVLLAMKVRHDSEMVFFELMEKEGFGIVEKCKLPLGMVGEEGQEIEIFVFR
;
A
#
# COMPACT_ATOMS: atom_id res chain seq x y z
N MET A 1 -2.69 2.51 -11.90
CA MET A 1 -3.96 2.43 -11.14
C MET A 1 -4.34 3.83 -10.67
N HIS A 2 -5.57 4.06 -10.19
CA HIS A 2 -5.96 5.33 -9.57
C HIS A 2 -6.33 5.15 -8.09
N TYR A 3 -6.19 6.22 -7.31
CA TYR A 3 -6.39 6.23 -5.87
C TYR A 3 -7.30 7.39 -5.51
N ILE A 4 -8.38 7.10 -4.78
CA ILE A 4 -9.17 8.16 -4.15
C ILE A 4 -8.35 8.68 -2.97
N ARG A 5 -8.10 9.99 -2.89
CA ARG A 5 -7.34 10.62 -1.81
C ARG A 5 -8.18 11.67 -1.10
N LEU A 6 -8.05 11.75 0.21
CA LEU A 6 -8.67 12.79 1.04
C LEU A 6 -7.73 14.00 1.10
N PHE A 7 -8.21 15.20 0.79
CA PHE A 7 -7.39 16.41 1.01
C PHE A 7 -7.15 16.68 2.49
N LYS A 8 -8.16 16.38 3.32
CA LYS A 8 -8.16 16.51 4.77
C LYS A 8 -9.10 15.48 5.37
N GLN A 9 -8.96 15.23 6.67
CA GLN A 9 -9.92 14.40 7.39
C GLN A 9 -11.36 14.93 7.26
N PRO A 10 -12.36 14.04 7.17
CA PRO A 10 -13.77 14.44 7.19
C PRO A 10 -14.11 15.31 8.40
N ARG A 11 -15.01 16.27 8.20
CA ARG A 11 -15.42 17.24 9.23
C ARG A 11 -16.93 17.25 9.38
N LEU A 12 -17.40 17.45 10.61
CA LEU A 12 -18.82 17.59 10.90
C LEU A 12 -19.26 19.05 10.87
N LEU A 13 -20.06 19.40 9.87
CA LEU A 13 -20.64 20.71 9.68
C LEU A 13 -22.07 20.79 10.26
N PRO A 14 -22.48 21.93 10.84
CA PRO A 14 -23.86 22.14 11.26
C PRO A 14 -24.78 22.30 10.04
N ILE A 15 -26.03 21.85 10.15
CA ILE A 15 -27.08 22.21 9.18
C ILE A 15 -27.62 23.58 9.57
N ALA A 16 -27.58 24.53 8.65
CA ALA A 16 -27.77 25.98 8.86
C ALA A 16 -29.13 26.42 9.46
N SER A 17 -30.01 25.49 9.85
CA SER A 17 -31.39 25.78 10.27
C SER A 17 -31.83 25.15 11.60
N SER A 18 -30.93 24.56 12.40
CA SER A 18 -31.35 23.88 13.65
C SER A 18 -30.31 23.99 14.77
N ALA A 19 -30.62 24.80 15.79
CA ALA A 19 -29.79 25.02 16.98
C ALA A 19 -30.02 23.99 18.11
N SER A 20 -30.62 22.82 17.81
CA SER A 20 -30.82 21.77 18.82
C SER A 20 -29.62 20.80 18.88
N SER A 21 -29.33 20.25 20.06
CA SER A 21 -28.28 19.23 20.26
C SER A 21 -28.59 17.87 19.59
N SER A 22 -29.77 17.70 19.00
CA SER A 22 -30.21 16.52 18.23
C SER A 22 -30.34 16.76 16.73
N SER A 23 -29.79 17.88 16.23
CA SER A 23 -29.91 18.26 14.83
C SER A 23 -29.07 17.35 13.94
N PRO A 24 -29.57 16.95 12.76
CA PRO A 24 -28.74 16.29 11.77
C PRO A 24 -27.53 17.17 11.44
N ARG A 25 -26.35 16.56 11.31
CA ARG A 25 -25.11 17.22 10.87
C ARG A 25 -24.74 16.72 9.48
N ILE A 26 -23.90 17.48 8.78
CA ILE A 26 -23.34 17.03 7.51
C ILE A 26 -21.92 16.61 7.77
N LEU A 27 -21.60 15.35 7.48
CA LEU A 27 -20.22 14.93 7.38
C LEU A 27 -19.70 15.30 6.00
N SER A 28 -18.75 16.21 5.93
CA SER A 28 -18.14 16.69 4.69
C SER A 28 -16.69 16.24 4.57
N ALA A 29 -16.30 15.80 3.38
CA ALA A 29 -14.91 15.56 2.99
C ALA A 29 -14.68 16.04 1.56
N LYS A 30 -13.45 16.47 1.26
CA LYS A 30 -13.03 16.80 -0.10
C LYS A 30 -12.06 15.73 -0.58
N ILE A 31 -12.35 15.12 -1.72
CA ILE A 31 -11.51 14.09 -2.33
C ILE A 31 -10.92 14.55 -3.66
N THR A 32 -9.87 13.86 -4.09
CA THR A 32 -9.37 13.82 -5.47
C THR A 32 -9.18 12.36 -5.90
N ILE A 33 -9.05 12.10 -7.19
CA ILE A 33 -8.71 10.79 -7.75
C ILE A 33 -7.52 10.97 -8.68
N THR A 34 -6.39 10.36 -8.32
CA THR A 34 -5.11 10.51 -9.03
C THR A 34 -4.36 9.20 -9.12
N THR A 35 -3.30 9.15 -9.91
CA THR A 35 -2.25 8.13 -9.84
C THR A 35 -1.55 8.07 -8.47
N ASP A 36 -0.68 7.07 -8.29
CA ASP A 36 0.13 6.86 -7.09
C ASP A 36 1.09 8.02 -6.78
N LEU A 37 1.67 8.67 -7.80
CA LEU A 37 2.50 9.87 -7.62
C LEU A 37 1.67 11.18 -7.58
N GLY A 38 0.37 11.13 -7.89
CA GLY A 38 -0.49 12.31 -7.88
C GLY A 38 -0.27 13.26 -9.06
N GLU A 39 0.51 12.84 -10.06
CA GLU A 39 0.90 13.57 -11.25
C GLU A 39 -0.22 13.72 -12.29
N SER A 40 -1.15 12.76 -12.35
CA SER A 40 -2.33 12.82 -13.21
C SER A 40 -3.62 12.58 -12.42
N TYR A 41 -4.70 13.23 -12.88
CA TYR A 41 -6.05 13.02 -12.36
C TYR A 41 -6.77 11.98 -13.20
N LEU A 42 -7.75 11.29 -12.60
CA LEU A 42 -8.64 10.42 -13.36
C LEU A 42 -9.45 11.24 -14.38
N MET A 43 -9.21 11.02 -15.67
CA MET A 43 -9.88 11.73 -16.78
C MET A 43 -11.17 11.06 -17.26
N SER A 44 -11.60 9.97 -16.61
CA SER A 44 -12.85 9.26 -16.91
C SER A 44 -13.98 9.65 -15.97
N ASP A 45 -15.22 9.60 -16.46
CA ASP A 45 -16.41 9.79 -15.63
C ASP A 45 -16.71 8.50 -14.85
N VAL A 46 -16.80 8.59 -13.52
CA VAL A 46 -17.00 7.41 -12.66
C VAL A 46 -18.02 7.72 -11.57
N LYS A 47 -18.94 6.77 -11.34
CA LYS A 47 -19.84 6.81 -10.19
C LYS A 47 -19.10 6.37 -8.94
N LEU A 48 -19.17 7.19 -7.90
CA LEU A 48 -18.61 6.90 -6.59
C LEU A 48 -19.74 6.63 -5.60
N ARG A 49 -19.48 5.78 -4.62
CA ARG A 49 -20.32 5.57 -3.45
C ARG A 49 -19.52 5.98 -2.22
N ALA A 50 -20.13 6.83 -1.40
CA ALA A 50 -19.61 7.19 -0.10
C ALA A 50 -20.48 6.57 1.00
N GLU A 51 -19.85 5.83 1.90
CA GLU A 51 -20.47 5.08 2.99
C GLU A 51 -19.91 5.51 4.34
N ILE A 52 -20.64 5.18 5.39
CA ILE A 52 -20.25 5.45 6.76
C ILE A 52 -20.22 4.14 7.52
N GLU A 53 -19.11 3.85 8.19
CA GLU A 53 -19.04 2.79 9.20
C GLU A 53 -18.98 3.40 10.59
N VAL A 54 -19.76 2.83 11.51
CA VAL A 54 -19.76 3.18 12.94
C VAL A 54 -19.39 1.94 13.72
N ASP A 55 -18.29 1.99 14.47
CA ASP A 55 -17.76 0.88 15.25
C ASP A 55 -17.65 -0.43 14.40
N GLY A 56 -17.20 -0.28 13.16
CA GLY A 56 -17.02 -1.38 12.19
C GLY A 56 -18.30 -1.86 11.49
N LYS A 57 -19.46 -1.21 11.71
CA LYS A 57 -20.73 -1.58 11.07
C LYS A 57 -21.18 -0.50 10.08
N SER A 58 -21.49 -0.91 8.86
CA SER A 58 -21.98 0.01 7.82
C SER A 58 -23.35 0.60 8.18
N LEU A 59 -23.49 1.91 7.97
CA LEU A 59 -24.66 2.70 8.28
C LEU A 59 -25.39 3.10 6.99
N GLY A 60 -26.44 2.35 6.65
CA GLY A 60 -27.28 2.60 5.48
C GLY A 60 -26.63 2.22 4.14
N SER A 61 -27.23 2.65 3.03
CA SER A 61 -26.79 2.29 1.67
C SER A 61 -25.70 3.19 1.07
N GLY A 62 -25.18 4.13 1.86
CA GLY A 62 -24.33 5.22 1.38
C GLY A 62 -25.05 6.21 0.46
N LYS A 63 -24.28 7.16 -0.08
CA LYS A 63 -24.73 8.18 -1.03
C LYS A 63 -23.84 8.15 -2.28
N GLU A 64 -24.46 8.24 -3.45
CA GLU A 64 -23.76 8.24 -4.73
C GLU A 64 -23.37 9.64 -5.17
N TYR A 65 -22.24 9.71 -5.88
CA TYR A 65 -21.69 10.90 -6.50
C TYR A 65 -21.16 10.56 -7.90
N ILE A 66 -20.96 11.58 -8.72
CA ILE A 66 -20.35 11.42 -10.05
C ILE A 66 -19.06 12.23 -10.07
N TRP A 67 -17.94 11.54 -10.25
CA TRP A 67 -16.68 12.16 -10.65
C TRP A 67 -16.75 12.47 -12.14
N LYS A 68 -16.58 13.74 -12.52
CA LYS A 68 -16.64 14.20 -13.92
C LYS A 68 -15.25 14.43 -14.50
N GLY A 69 -14.47 13.36 -14.61
CA GLY A 69 -13.08 13.40 -15.09
C GLY A 69 -12.96 13.98 -16.49
N THR A 70 -13.91 13.70 -17.39
CA THR A 70 -13.87 14.19 -18.78
C THR A 70 -13.99 15.71 -18.88
N ASN A 71 -14.49 16.36 -17.83
CA ASN A 71 -14.60 17.81 -17.72
C ASN A 71 -13.41 18.44 -16.97
N GLY A 72 -12.35 17.67 -16.70
CA GLY A 72 -11.17 18.13 -15.97
C GLY A 72 -11.41 18.33 -14.47
N MET A 73 -12.34 17.58 -13.86
CA MET A 73 -12.56 17.62 -12.42
C MET A 73 -11.28 17.23 -11.67
N ARG A 74 -10.90 18.04 -10.68
CA ARG A 74 -9.70 17.80 -9.83
C ARG A 74 -10.04 17.57 -8.37
N SER A 75 -11.29 17.83 -8.00
CA SER A 75 -11.75 17.58 -6.65
C SER A 75 -13.26 17.46 -6.60
N LEU A 76 -13.75 16.67 -5.67
CA LEU A 76 -15.17 16.46 -5.44
C LEU A 76 -15.48 16.58 -3.94
N GLU A 77 -16.54 17.32 -3.61
CA GLU A 77 -17.03 17.41 -2.24
C GLU A 77 -18.05 16.30 -1.96
N ILE A 78 -17.80 15.54 -0.89
CA ILE A 78 -18.63 14.45 -0.41
C ILE A 78 -19.33 14.93 0.85
N GLN A 79 -20.66 14.88 0.88
CA GLN A 79 -21.49 15.35 1.99
C GLN A 79 -22.60 14.34 2.34
N ILE A 80 -22.46 13.68 3.49
CA ILE A 80 -23.43 12.70 3.99
C ILE A 80 -24.13 13.27 5.23
N PRO A 81 -25.47 13.43 5.21
CA PRO A 81 -26.24 13.76 6.41
C PRO A 81 -26.15 12.62 7.43
N ILE A 82 -25.75 12.93 8.65
CA ILE A 82 -25.65 11.98 9.75
C ILE A 82 -26.43 12.46 10.97
N LYS A 83 -27.14 11.54 11.62
CA LYS A 83 -27.75 11.79 12.93
C LYS A 83 -26.69 11.48 13.98
N VAL A 84 -26.36 12.46 14.83
CA VAL A 84 -25.46 12.23 15.96
C VAL A 84 -26.27 11.60 17.10
N PRO A 85 -25.97 10.37 17.53
CA PRO A 85 -26.69 9.75 18.64
C PRO A 85 -26.36 10.41 19.97
N ARG A 86 -27.30 10.31 20.93
CA ARG A 86 -27.12 10.79 22.30
C ARG A 86 -26.46 9.70 23.15
N GLY A 87 -25.36 10.02 23.85
CA GLY A 87 -24.91 9.29 25.04
C GLY A 87 -23.58 8.51 24.93
N VAL A 88 -23.26 7.88 23.79
CA VAL A 88 -22.08 6.98 23.67
C VAL A 88 -21.10 7.51 22.63
N GLU A 89 -19.79 7.38 22.90
CA GLU A 89 -18.73 7.63 21.90
C GLU A 89 -18.88 6.63 20.76
N GLN A 90 -18.83 7.12 19.52
CA GLN A 90 -18.96 6.28 18.33
C GLN A 90 -17.85 6.64 17.35
N TRP A 91 -16.98 5.67 17.08
CA TRP A 91 -15.88 5.85 16.15
C TRP A 91 -16.40 5.66 14.74
N THR A 92 -16.37 6.75 13.98
CA THR A 92 -16.96 6.80 12.65
C THR A 92 -15.90 6.92 11.58
N THR A 93 -16.03 6.12 10.53
CA THR A 93 -15.15 6.12 9.36
C THR A 93 -15.97 6.42 8.12
N MET A 94 -15.50 7.37 7.30
CA MET A 94 -16.03 7.58 5.95
C MET A 94 -15.26 6.70 4.98
N ILE A 95 -15.98 6.00 4.11
CA ILE A 95 -15.42 5.18 3.04
C ILE A 95 -15.87 5.78 1.73
N VAL A 96 -14.95 6.00 0.79
CA VAL A 96 -15.29 6.44 -0.56
C VAL A 96 -14.63 5.50 -1.55
N GLY A 97 -15.43 4.92 -2.44
CA GLY A 97 -14.99 3.96 -3.46
C GLY A 97 -15.82 4.09 -4.74
N PRO A 98 -15.45 3.38 -5.82
CA PRO A 98 -16.31 3.22 -6.98
C PRO A 98 -17.65 2.59 -6.59
N ALA A 99 -18.75 3.07 -7.18
CA ALA A 99 -20.07 2.47 -7.02
C ALA A 99 -20.22 1.20 -7.89
N GLU A 100 -19.42 1.10 -8.94
CA GLU A 100 -19.42 0.00 -9.90
C GLU A 100 -18.26 -0.94 -9.59
N ASN A 101 -18.56 -2.23 -9.40
CA ASN A 101 -17.55 -3.25 -9.07
C ASN A 101 -16.49 -3.42 -10.16
N ALA A 102 -16.77 -2.99 -11.40
CA ALA A 102 -15.86 -3.04 -12.53
C ALA A 102 -14.61 -2.15 -12.37
N TYR A 103 -14.64 -1.17 -11.46
CA TYR A 103 -13.48 -0.29 -11.18
C TYR A 103 -12.90 -0.49 -9.77
N GLY A 104 -13.54 -1.30 -8.92
CA GLY A 104 -13.19 -1.41 -7.50
C GLY A 104 -11.99 -2.31 -7.24
N VAL A 105 -10.92 -1.75 -6.67
CA VAL A 105 -9.78 -2.54 -6.18
C VAL A 105 -9.95 -2.80 -4.68
N ASP A 106 -10.49 -3.98 -4.38
CA ASP A 106 -10.88 -4.41 -3.02
C ASP A 106 -10.00 -5.56 -2.49
N SER A 107 -9.27 -6.20 -3.40
CA SER A 107 -8.41 -7.34 -3.13
C SER A 107 -7.10 -7.18 -3.88
N LEU A 108 -6.06 -7.86 -3.40
CA LEU A 108 -4.83 -8.00 -4.16
C LEU A 108 -5.11 -8.68 -5.51
N GLU A 109 -5.96 -9.71 -5.55
CA GLU A 109 -6.38 -10.34 -6.81
C GLU A 109 -6.93 -9.36 -7.88
N HIS A 110 -7.64 -8.31 -7.46
CA HIS A 110 -8.09 -7.26 -8.39
C HIS A 110 -6.95 -6.40 -8.92
N VAL A 111 -5.85 -6.23 -8.17
CA VAL A 111 -4.66 -5.46 -8.58
C VAL A 111 -4.03 -6.04 -9.84
N LEU A 112 -3.92 -7.37 -9.94
CA LEU A 112 -3.35 -8.05 -11.11
C LEU A 112 -4.29 -8.11 -12.33
N GLY A 113 -5.53 -7.60 -12.20
CA GLY A 113 -6.39 -7.38 -13.36
C GLY A 113 -6.74 -8.63 -14.17
N ILE A 114 -6.75 -9.82 -13.55
CA ILE A 114 -7.01 -11.11 -14.24
C ILE A 114 -8.37 -11.13 -14.99
N SER A 115 -9.26 -10.15 -14.74
CA SER A 115 -10.59 -10.10 -15.36
C SER A 115 -11.04 -8.74 -15.93
N GLN A 116 -10.24 -7.66 -15.88
CA GLN A 116 -10.73 -6.31 -16.22
C GLN A 116 -9.76 -5.52 -17.10
N ASN A 117 -10.14 -5.32 -18.36
CA ASN A 117 -9.45 -4.44 -19.33
C ASN A 117 -9.58 -2.93 -19.00
N GLU A 118 -10.23 -2.57 -17.88
CA GLU A 118 -10.70 -1.19 -17.64
C GLU A 118 -9.95 -0.45 -16.52
N GLY A 119 -8.91 -1.06 -15.94
CA GLY A 119 -8.13 -0.46 -14.85
C GLY A 119 -8.86 -0.41 -13.51
N GLY A 120 -8.16 0.05 -12.47
CA GLY A 120 -8.65 0.00 -11.08
C GLY A 120 -8.61 1.34 -10.35
N ILE A 121 -9.54 1.52 -9.41
CA ILE A 121 -9.63 2.65 -8.48
C ILE A 121 -9.64 2.11 -7.05
N VAL A 122 -8.62 2.48 -6.28
CA VAL A 122 -8.48 2.10 -4.88
C VAL A 122 -9.34 3.00 -3.99
N LYS A 123 -10.21 2.37 -3.19
CA LYS A 123 -11.06 3.06 -2.21
C LYS A 123 -10.25 3.68 -1.07
N VAL A 124 -10.78 4.72 -0.46
CA VAL A 124 -10.17 5.37 0.71
C VAL A 124 -11.06 5.21 1.92
N ARG A 125 -10.46 4.94 3.07
CA ARG A 125 -11.12 4.96 4.37
C ARG A 125 -10.49 6.09 5.19
N SER A 126 -11.31 6.98 5.74
CA SER A 126 -10.80 8.04 6.62
C SER A 126 -10.30 7.44 7.93
N ARG A 127 -9.46 8.19 8.65
CA ARG A 127 -9.24 7.88 10.07
C ARG A 127 -10.59 7.94 10.80
N SER A 128 -10.77 7.07 11.79
CA SER A 128 -11.96 7.14 12.64
C SER A 128 -11.95 8.43 13.46
N PHE A 129 -13.10 9.08 13.56
CA PHE A 129 -13.29 10.30 14.34
C PHE A 129 -14.55 10.19 15.19
N ASP A 130 -14.58 10.92 16.30
CA ASP A 130 -15.73 10.92 17.21
C ASP A 130 -16.81 11.88 16.70
N LEU A 131 -18.03 11.37 16.51
CA LEU A 131 -19.17 12.16 16.05
C LEU A 131 -19.61 13.25 17.03
N LYS A 132 -19.35 13.06 18.32
CA LYS A 132 -19.77 13.98 19.37
C LYS A 132 -18.86 15.20 19.42
N THR A 133 -17.56 14.98 19.58
CA THR A 133 -16.57 16.06 19.70
C THR A 133 -16.11 16.59 18.35
N GLY A 134 -16.23 15.80 17.28
CA GLY A 134 -15.57 16.08 16.01
C GLY A 134 -14.04 15.95 16.10
N ALA A 135 -13.51 15.40 17.20
CA ALA A 135 -12.08 15.24 17.39
C ALA A 135 -11.55 14.10 16.53
N THR A 136 -10.48 14.40 15.79
CA THR A 136 -9.64 13.41 15.10
C THR A 136 -8.39 13.18 15.95
N ARG A 137 -8.02 11.92 16.22
CA ARG A 137 -6.84 11.59 17.05
C ARG A 137 -5.48 11.94 16.40
N SER A 138 -5.45 12.27 15.11
CA SER A 138 -4.32 12.92 14.43
C SER A 138 -4.81 13.64 13.19
N GLU A 139 -3.99 14.53 12.65
CA GLU A 139 -4.16 15.01 11.28
C GLU A 139 -3.62 13.95 10.28
N GLY A 140 -4.18 13.95 9.07
CA GLY A 140 -3.43 13.54 7.89
C GLY A 140 -3.31 12.05 7.51
N MET A 141 -4.15 11.11 7.96
CA MET A 141 -3.99 9.68 7.61
C MET A 141 -5.21 9.06 6.91
N ALA A 142 -4.99 8.17 5.96
CA ALA A 142 -6.02 7.36 5.33
C ALA A 142 -5.65 5.88 5.42
N GLU A 143 -6.66 5.02 5.42
CA GLU A 143 -6.49 3.57 5.42
C GLU A 143 -6.92 3.00 4.06
N ARG A 144 -6.12 2.07 3.54
CA ARG A 144 -6.50 1.14 2.48
C ARG A 144 -6.68 -0.24 3.08
N VAL A 145 -7.68 -0.96 2.59
CA VAL A 145 -7.96 -2.32 3.03
C VAL A 145 -8.07 -3.20 1.80
N PHE A 146 -7.18 -4.18 1.72
CA PHE A 146 -7.16 -5.18 0.64
C PHE A 146 -7.39 -6.54 1.26
N SER A 147 -8.30 -7.35 0.72
CA SER A 147 -8.24 -8.78 1.00
C SER A 147 -7.05 -9.40 0.27
N THR A 148 -6.34 -10.32 0.90
CA THR A 148 -5.28 -11.11 0.24
C THR A 148 -5.83 -11.83 -1.00
N GLY A 149 -7.10 -12.25 -0.95
CA GLY A 149 -7.78 -12.85 -2.10
C GLY A 149 -7.23 -14.25 -2.39
N PHE A 150 -7.44 -14.73 -3.62
CA PHE A 150 -6.92 -16.04 -4.05
C PHE A 150 -7.30 -17.21 -3.11
N GLY A 151 -8.53 -17.19 -2.58
CA GLY A 151 -9.03 -18.22 -1.66
C GLY A 151 -8.82 -17.93 -0.17
N SER A 152 -8.01 -16.92 0.21
CA SER A 152 -7.97 -16.37 1.56
C SER A 152 -8.91 -15.17 1.71
N ARG A 153 -9.40 -14.95 2.94
CA ARG A 153 -10.22 -13.80 3.33
C ARG A 153 -9.50 -12.85 4.28
N ASP A 154 -8.20 -13.08 4.50
CA ASP A 154 -7.41 -12.21 5.35
C ASP A 154 -7.33 -10.82 4.75
N LYS A 155 -7.27 -9.83 5.63
CA LYS A 155 -7.22 -8.42 5.24
C LYS A 155 -5.86 -7.85 5.58
N ILE A 156 -5.34 -7.04 4.67
CA ILE A 156 -4.23 -6.14 4.88
C ILE A 156 -4.83 -4.77 5.12
N HIS A 157 -4.67 -4.29 6.36
CA HIS A 157 -4.97 -2.92 6.74
C HIS A 157 -3.66 -2.13 6.65
N ILE A 158 -3.62 -1.15 5.76
CA ILE A 158 -2.42 -0.36 5.51
C ILE A 158 -2.78 1.11 5.53
N TRP A 159 -2.07 1.88 6.34
CA TRP A 159 -2.23 3.30 6.48
C TRP A 159 -1.19 4.03 5.65
N GLU A 160 -1.62 5.15 5.08
CA GLU A 160 -0.79 6.11 4.37
C GLU A 160 -1.15 7.53 4.82
N GLU A 161 -0.21 8.46 4.62
CA GLU A 161 -0.44 9.87 4.90
C GLU A 161 -1.23 10.51 3.74
N THR A 162 -2.11 11.45 4.04
CA THR A 162 -2.86 12.23 3.03
C THR A 162 -2.08 13.43 2.50
N GLY A 163 -0.85 13.64 2.97
CA GLY A 163 0.05 14.74 2.63
C GLY A 163 0.92 14.46 1.41
N GLU A 164 2.05 15.16 1.30
CA GLU A 164 2.97 15.07 0.15
C GLU A 164 4.22 14.21 0.44
N SER A 165 4.28 13.51 1.57
CA SER A 165 5.45 12.72 1.96
C SER A 165 5.62 11.45 1.15
N ILE A 166 6.68 11.34 0.35
CA ILE A 166 6.96 10.19 -0.52
C ILE A 166 7.02 8.86 0.26
N ALA A 167 7.71 8.85 1.40
CA ALA A 167 7.90 7.64 2.20
C ALA A 167 6.63 7.15 2.92
N ARG A 168 5.57 7.94 2.95
CA ARG A 168 4.32 7.64 3.69
C ARG A 168 3.14 7.34 2.76
N HIS A 169 3.41 7.03 1.49
CA HIS A 169 2.41 6.65 0.48
C HIS A 169 2.58 5.20 0.03
N ILE A 170 1.47 4.62 -0.43
CA ILE A 170 1.49 3.31 -1.10
C ILE A 170 1.73 3.51 -2.60
N TRP A 171 2.77 2.85 -3.11
CA TRP A 171 3.20 2.93 -4.51
C TRP A 171 2.71 1.72 -5.32
N ASP A 172 2.49 1.94 -6.63
CA ASP A 172 1.96 0.90 -7.52
C ASP A 172 2.85 -0.37 -7.52
N ALA A 173 4.18 -0.22 -7.53
CA ALA A 173 5.09 -1.36 -7.57
C ALA A 173 5.00 -2.23 -6.31
N GLY A 174 4.90 -1.61 -5.11
CA GLY A 174 4.71 -2.34 -3.85
C GLY A 174 3.36 -3.05 -3.80
N LEU A 175 2.29 -2.42 -4.30
CA LEU A 175 0.96 -3.03 -4.35
C LEU A 175 0.88 -4.20 -5.34
N VAL A 176 1.46 -4.04 -6.54
CA VAL A 176 1.51 -5.11 -7.55
C VAL A 176 2.40 -6.26 -7.10
N LEU A 177 3.56 -5.99 -6.49
CA LEU A 177 4.41 -7.03 -5.91
C LEU A 177 3.67 -7.79 -4.79
N SER A 178 2.98 -7.08 -3.91
CA SER A 178 2.14 -7.69 -2.86
C SER A 178 1.10 -8.62 -3.48
N SER A 179 0.45 -8.21 -4.57
CA SER A 179 -0.50 -9.08 -5.25
C SER A 179 0.14 -10.28 -5.93
N TYR A 180 1.31 -10.12 -6.54
CA TYR A 180 2.06 -11.24 -7.09
C TYR A 180 2.36 -12.27 -6.00
N LEU A 181 2.92 -11.83 -4.87
CA LEU A 181 3.21 -12.67 -3.72
C LEU A 181 1.97 -13.39 -3.17
N SER A 182 0.85 -12.66 -3.03
CA SER A 182 -0.41 -13.26 -2.58
C SER A 182 -0.96 -14.32 -3.54
N SER A 183 -0.70 -14.20 -4.83
CA SER A 183 -1.09 -15.22 -5.82
C SER A 183 -0.27 -16.50 -5.69
N LEU A 184 0.98 -16.41 -5.24
CA LEU A 184 1.86 -17.57 -5.00
C LEU A 184 1.49 -18.37 -3.76
N GLY A 185 0.87 -17.72 -2.76
CA GLY A 185 0.32 -18.40 -1.59
C GLY A 185 -0.94 -19.23 -1.89
N SER A 186 -1.45 -19.17 -3.12
CA SER A 186 -2.66 -19.86 -3.55
C SER A 186 -2.38 -20.88 -4.67
N SER A 187 -3.37 -21.73 -4.95
CA SER A 187 -3.34 -22.67 -6.08
C SER A 187 -3.59 -21.99 -7.45
N SER A 188 -3.92 -20.70 -7.47
CA SER A 188 -4.05 -19.90 -8.69
C SER A 188 -2.69 -19.62 -9.32
N ARG A 189 -2.58 -19.71 -10.66
CA ARG A 189 -1.34 -19.34 -11.36
C ARG A 189 -1.16 -17.82 -11.38
N PRO A 190 0.04 -17.31 -11.05
CA PRO A 190 0.34 -15.88 -11.16
C PRO A 190 0.27 -15.39 -12.61
N ALA A 191 -0.01 -14.09 -12.79
CA ALA A 191 -0.06 -13.42 -14.11
C ALA A 191 1.33 -13.24 -14.77
N GLY A 192 2.40 -13.49 -14.02
CA GLY A 192 3.78 -13.61 -14.50
C GLY A 192 4.44 -14.81 -13.84
N SER A 193 5.66 -15.16 -14.23
CA SER A 193 6.37 -16.26 -13.58
C SER A 193 7.80 -15.88 -13.25
N LEU A 194 8.19 -16.19 -12.02
CA LEU A 194 9.54 -16.07 -11.47
C LEU A 194 9.88 -17.43 -10.83
N PRO A 195 10.22 -18.46 -11.63
CA PRO A 195 10.35 -19.84 -11.15
C PRO A 195 11.36 -20.02 -10.02
N THR A 196 12.43 -19.22 -9.99
CA THR A 196 13.44 -19.27 -8.93
C THR A 196 12.89 -18.73 -7.63
N LEU A 197 12.21 -17.58 -7.65
CA LEU A 197 11.53 -17.02 -6.48
C LEU A 197 10.39 -17.92 -6.00
N GLU A 198 9.55 -18.41 -6.91
CA GLU A 198 8.45 -19.34 -6.62
C GLU A 198 8.97 -20.62 -5.95
N LYS A 199 10.04 -21.21 -6.50
CA LYS A 199 10.69 -22.38 -5.90
C LYS A 199 11.29 -22.04 -4.54
N PHE A 200 11.96 -20.90 -4.40
CA PHE A 200 12.53 -20.45 -3.13
C PHE A 200 11.44 -20.33 -2.05
N LEU A 201 10.37 -19.58 -2.31
CA LEU A 201 9.27 -19.39 -1.36
C LEU A 201 8.51 -20.69 -1.05
N SER A 202 8.41 -21.62 -2.00
CA SER A 202 7.74 -22.91 -1.78
C SER A 202 8.58 -23.94 -1.02
N THR A 203 9.91 -23.82 -1.00
CA THR A 203 10.80 -24.85 -0.43
C THR A 203 11.60 -24.39 0.77
N GLN A 204 11.96 -23.10 0.84
CA GLN A 204 12.72 -22.55 1.95
C GLN A 204 11.83 -22.42 3.20
N GLN A 205 12.43 -22.67 4.35
CA GLN A 205 11.88 -22.45 5.68
C GLN A 205 12.77 -21.45 6.43
N ASP A 206 12.24 -20.89 7.52
CA ASP A 206 12.93 -19.94 8.39
C ASP A 206 13.54 -18.76 7.61
N ILE A 207 12.74 -18.16 6.72
CA ILE A 207 13.15 -17.08 5.84
C ILE A 207 13.23 -15.78 6.64
N ASN A 208 14.40 -15.16 6.60
CA ASN A 208 14.68 -13.81 7.03
C ASN A 208 14.63 -12.85 5.83
N ILE A 209 13.80 -11.82 5.92
CA ILE A 209 13.59 -10.82 4.87
C ILE A 209 14.03 -9.44 5.34
N LEU A 210 14.88 -8.78 4.57
CA LEU A 210 15.23 -7.37 4.74
C LEU A 210 14.53 -6.54 3.65
N GLU A 211 13.64 -5.64 4.02
CA GLU A 211 13.03 -4.70 3.07
C GLU A 211 13.73 -3.33 3.17
N LEU A 212 14.27 -2.85 2.05
CA LEU A 212 14.92 -1.54 1.95
C LEU A 212 13.95 -0.53 1.32
N GLY A 213 13.75 0.61 1.97
CA GLY A 213 12.80 1.63 1.50
C GLY A 213 11.35 1.15 1.61
N ALA A 214 10.98 0.61 2.77
CA ALA A 214 9.69 -0.05 2.98
C ALA A 214 8.49 0.90 2.85
N GLY A 215 8.68 2.21 3.06
CA GLY A 215 7.63 3.22 3.07
C GLY A 215 6.53 2.89 4.07
N CYS A 216 5.32 2.57 3.59
CA CYS A 216 4.23 2.08 4.43
C CYS A 216 4.40 0.63 4.91
N GLY A 217 5.27 -0.18 4.29
CA GLY A 217 5.55 -1.58 4.67
C GLY A 217 4.60 -2.62 4.04
N ILE A 218 3.90 -2.28 2.95
CA ILE A 218 2.88 -3.17 2.37
C ILE A 218 3.45 -4.51 1.90
N VAL A 219 4.68 -4.54 1.38
CA VAL A 219 5.28 -5.77 0.85
C VAL A 219 5.68 -6.71 1.98
N GLY A 220 6.43 -6.24 2.97
CA GLY A 220 6.79 -7.04 4.15
C GLY A 220 5.58 -7.50 4.95
N ILE A 221 4.54 -6.67 5.11
CA ILE A 221 3.28 -7.09 5.75
C ILE A 221 2.57 -8.18 4.93
N THR A 222 2.67 -8.12 3.59
CA THR A 222 2.15 -9.19 2.73
C THR A 222 2.93 -10.48 2.93
N PHE A 223 4.27 -10.43 3.01
CA PHE A 223 5.08 -11.61 3.34
C PHE A 223 4.67 -12.22 4.69
N ALA A 224 4.56 -11.39 5.72
CA ALA A 224 4.17 -11.82 7.07
C ALA A 224 2.82 -12.55 7.09
N LYS A 225 1.87 -12.12 6.25
CA LYS A 225 0.52 -12.71 6.18
C LYS A 225 0.42 -13.92 5.27
N VAL A 226 1.05 -13.89 4.10
CA VAL A 226 0.88 -14.90 3.05
C VAL A 226 1.78 -16.11 3.28
N PHE A 227 2.97 -15.91 3.86
CA PHE A 227 3.97 -16.96 4.06
C PHE A 227 4.31 -17.15 5.55
N SER A 228 3.36 -16.88 6.45
CA SER A 228 3.56 -16.89 7.90
C SER A 228 4.16 -18.18 8.46
N ASP A 229 3.95 -19.32 7.78
CA ASP A 229 4.48 -20.63 8.14
C ASP A 229 5.97 -20.81 7.82
N ARG A 230 6.57 -19.89 7.06
CA ARG A 230 7.95 -19.98 6.54
C ARG A 230 8.83 -18.82 6.96
N ILE A 231 8.23 -17.71 7.36
CA ILE A 231 8.95 -16.51 7.79
C ILE A 231 9.46 -16.70 9.21
N ASN A 232 10.76 -16.52 9.41
CA ASN A 232 11.36 -16.39 10.74
C ASN A 232 11.44 -14.92 11.17
N ASN A 233 11.92 -14.04 10.29
CA ASN A 233 12.08 -12.61 10.58
C ASN A 233 11.86 -11.74 9.34
N ILE A 234 11.31 -10.56 9.54
CA ILE A 234 11.13 -9.50 8.55
C ILE A 234 11.56 -8.21 9.24
N LEU A 235 12.52 -7.53 8.62
CA LEU A 235 12.97 -6.21 9.04
C LEU A 235 12.65 -5.21 7.95
N LEU A 236 11.69 -4.34 8.25
CA LEU A 236 11.31 -3.21 7.41
C LEU A 236 12.26 -2.04 7.68
N THR A 237 12.92 -1.52 6.66
CA THR A 237 13.86 -0.41 6.84
C THR A 237 13.58 0.76 5.92
N ASP A 238 13.78 1.95 6.46
CA ASP A 238 13.60 3.21 5.75
C ASP A 238 14.31 4.34 6.50
N LEU A 239 14.21 5.57 5.99
CA LEU A 239 14.62 6.79 6.68
C LEU A 239 13.72 7.10 7.87
N PRO A 240 14.15 7.96 8.82
CA PRO A 240 13.39 8.30 10.01
C PRO A 240 11.97 8.80 9.75
N GLU A 241 11.71 9.40 8.58
CA GLU A 241 10.39 9.92 8.23
C GLU A 241 9.32 8.82 8.13
N ALA A 242 9.69 7.57 7.80
CA ALA A 242 8.73 6.47 7.65
C ALA A 242 8.44 5.73 8.97
N SER A 243 9.23 5.94 10.03
CA SER A 243 9.11 5.17 11.29
C SER A 243 7.69 5.20 11.88
N GLU A 244 7.08 6.38 11.96
CA GLU A 244 5.72 6.54 12.51
C GLU A 244 4.67 5.74 11.72
N ILE A 245 4.78 5.73 10.38
CA ILE A 245 3.80 5.02 9.54
C ILE A 245 4.02 3.51 9.58
N LEU A 246 5.28 3.06 9.64
CA LEU A 246 5.63 1.65 9.81
C LEU A 246 5.15 1.12 11.16
N GLU A 247 5.43 1.81 12.27
CA GLU A 247 4.94 1.45 13.61
C GLU A 247 3.43 1.30 13.63
N LYS A 248 2.72 2.25 13.00
CA LYS A 248 1.26 2.24 12.90
C LYS A 248 0.75 1.05 12.10
N ASN A 249 1.40 0.70 10.99
CA ASN A 249 0.99 -0.41 10.13
C ASN A 249 1.32 -1.78 10.74
N LEU A 250 2.46 -1.91 11.40
CA LEU A 250 2.80 -3.10 12.19
C LEU A 250 1.80 -3.30 13.34
N SER A 251 1.43 -2.24 14.04
CA SER A 251 0.40 -2.30 15.09
C SER A 251 -1.00 -2.65 14.56
N ALA A 252 -1.29 -2.33 13.30
CA ALA A 252 -2.57 -2.67 12.66
C ALA A 252 -2.60 -4.12 12.13
N MET A 253 -1.44 -4.78 12.03
CA MET A 253 -1.35 -6.16 11.57
C MET A 253 -1.92 -7.15 12.59
N THR A 254 -1.90 -6.82 13.88
CA THR A 254 -2.27 -7.71 14.99
C THR A 254 -3.79 -7.77 15.19
N PRO A 255 -4.45 -8.93 14.97
CA PRO A 255 -5.75 -9.19 15.58
C PRO A 255 -5.54 -9.55 17.06
N ASP A 256 -6.49 -9.19 17.94
CA ASP A 256 -6.50 -9.54 19.38
C ASP A 256 -6.43 -11.07 19.68
N SER A 257 -6.33 -11.93 18.66
CA SER A 257 -6.42 -13.40 18.78
C SER A 257 -5.24 -14.18 18.19
N ASP A 258 -4.27 -13.55 17.50
CA ASP A 258 -3.10 -14.26 16.97
C ASP A 258 -1.80 -13.44 17.15
N VAL A 259 -1.10 -13.74 18.24
CA VAL A 259 0.14 -13.07 18.65
C VAL A 259 1.35 -13.56 17.83
N SER A 260 1.24 -14.70 17.13
CA SER A 260 2.37 -15.32 16.42
C SER A 260 2.79 -14.54 15.16
N LEU A 261 1.83 -13.88 14.49
CA LEU A 261 2.09 -12.99 13.35
C LEU A 261 2.83 -11.70 13.78
N CYS A 262 2.77 -11.33 15.06
CA CYS A 262 3.37 -10.10 15.59
C CYS A 262 4.88 -10.22 15.82
N THR A 263 5.41 -11.41 16.04
CA THR A 263 6.80 -11.57 16.51
C THR A 263 7.85 -11.58 15.41
N SER A 264 7.45 -11.80 14.16
CA SER A 264 8.38 -11.95 13.03
C SER A 264 8.50 -10.71 12.15
N CYS A 265 7.82 -9.59 12.43
CA CYS A 265 7.93 -8.38 11.61
C CYS A 265 8.19 -7.15 12.47
N SER A 266 9.30 -6.47 12.21
CA SER A 266 9.76 -5.30 12.95
C SER A 266 10.26 -4.22 11.99
N HIS A 267 10.54 -3.02 12.50
CA HIS A 267 11.13 -1.95 11.69
C HIS A 267 12.35 -1.34 12.36
N GLN A 268 13.24 -0.77 11.55
CA GLN A 268 14.43 -0.04 11.98
C GLN A 268 14.79 1.05 10.96
N VAL A 269 15.40 2.14 11.44
CA VAL A 269 15.97 3.15 10.54
C VAL A 269 17.24 2.61 9.88
N LEU A 270 17.32 2.71 8.55
CA LEU A 270 18.51 2.39 7.76
C LEU A 270 18.70 3.44 6.66
N ASP A 271 19.76 4.22 6.78
CA ASP A 271 20.22 5.15 5.74
C ASP A 271 21.24 4.41 4.86
N TRP A 272 20.95 4.31 3.56
CA TRP A 272 21.80 3.60 2.60
C TRP A 272 23.21 4.21 2.48
N SER A 273 23.35 5.51 2.75
CA SER A 273 24.65 6.20 2.72
C SER A 273 25.54 5.87 3.92
N ALA A 274 24.95 5.36 5.01
CA ALA A 274 25.64 4.98 6.23
C ALA A 274 26.11 3.52 6.19
N PRO A 275 27.08 3.11 7.04
CA PRO A 275 27.42 1.69 7.22
C PRO A 275 26.22 0.86 7.71
N LEU A 276 26.16 -0.42 7.33
CA LEU A 276 25.12 -1.32 7.83
C LEU A 276 25.13 -1.39 9.36
N PRO A 277 23.97 -1.19 10.01
CA PRO A 277 23.81 -1.44 11.44
C PRO A 277 24.24 -2.85 11.84
N GLN A 278 24.71 -3.01 13.08
CA GLN A 278 25.32 -4.26 13.54
C GLN A 278 24.31 -5.42 13.63
N ASP A 279 23.06 -5.12 13.96
CA ASP A 279 21.93 -6.04 13.94
C ASP A 279 21.59 -6.51 12.53
N VAL A 280 21.58 -5.61 11.54
CA VAL A 280 21.39 -5.96 10.13
C VAL A 280 22.56 -6.80 9.60
N ARG A 281 23.80 -6.40 9.93
CA ARG A 281 25.02 -7.09 9.49
C ARG A 281 25.22 -8.45 10.17
N GLY A 282 24.74 -8.59 11.40
CA GLY A 282 24.88 -9.81 12.21
C GLY A 282 23.83 -10.87 11.89
N GLU A 283 22.79 -10.51 11.14
CA GLU A 283 21.69 -11.39 10.76
C GLU A 283 21.93 -12.02 9.39
N ARG A 284 21.42 -13.25 9.22
CA ARG A 284 21.38 -13.89 7.91
C ARG A 284 20.12 -13.46 7.15
N TRP A 285 20.23 -13.00 5.92
CA TRP A 285 19.10 -12.61 5.07
C TRP A 285 19.03 -13.49 3.83
N GLU A 286 17.98 -14.31 3.71
CA GLU A 286 17.77 -15.13 2.51
C GLU A 286 17.15 -14.32 1.36
N LEU A 287 16.43 -13.24 1.70
CA LEU A 287 15.78 -12.37 0.73
C LEU A 287 15.93 -10.89 1.13
N VAL A 288 16.37 -10.07 0.18
CA VAL A 288 16.32 -8.61 0.27
C VAL A 288 15.27 -8.10 -0.71
N VAL A 289 14.38 -7.22 -0.26
CA VAL A 289 13.28 -6.68 -1.07
C VAL A 289 13.46 -5.18 -1.25
N VAL A 290 13.26 -4.72 -2.48
CA VAL A 290 13.29 -3.30 -2.86
C VAL A 290 12.08 -3.02 -3.74
N ALA A 291 11.20 -2.11 -3.34
CA ALA A 291 9.99 -1.80 -4.09
C ALA A 291 9.89 -0.29 -4.37
N ASP A 292 10.00 0.07 -5.65
CA ASP A 292 9.92 1.45 -6.16
C ASP A 292 10.99 2.42 -5.63
N CYS A 293 12.18 1.91 -5.29
CA CYS A 293 13.27 2.72 -4.71
C CYS A 293 14.31 3.23 -5.73
N THR A 294 14.15 2.95 -7.02
CA THR A 294 15.14 3.28 -8.06
C THR A 294 14.89 4.61 -8.77
N TYR A 295 13.86 5.34 -8.37
CA TYR A 295 13.38 6.56 -9.04
C TYR A 295 14.37 7.74 -8.98
N ASN A 296 15.24 7.80 -7.98
CA ASN A 296 16.23 8.86 -7.81
C ASN A 296 17.64 8.33 -8.12
N PRO A 297 18.23 8.66 -9.29
CA PRO A 297 19.54 8.14 -9.68
C PRO A 297 20.68 8.58 -8.74
N ASP A 298 20.51 9.68 -7.99
CA ASP A 298 21.55 10.19 -7.09
C ASP A 298 21.75 9.29 -5.86
N VAL A 299 20.73 8.57 -5.42
CA VAL A 299 20.79 7.66 -4.25
C VAL A 299 21.01 6.20 -4.62
N VAL A 300 20.90 5.86 -5.91
CA VAL A 300 21.11 4.50 -6.43
C VAL A 300 22.50 3.94 -6.09
N PRO A 301 23.62 4.69 -6.15
CA PRO A 301 24.92 4.19 -5.69
C PRO A 301 24.93 3.71 -4.24
N ASP A 302 24.27 4.45 -3.34
CA ASP A 302 24.18 4.10 -1.92
C ASP A 302 23.32 2.84 -1.69
N LEU A 303 22.21 2.72 -2.43
CA LEU A 303 21.36 1.53 -2.42
C LEU A 303 22.15 0.28 -2.87
N VAL A 304 22.85 0.36 -4.01
CA VAL A 304 23.66 -0.76 -4.50
C VAL A 304 24.78 -1.12 -3.53
N HIS A 305 25.43 -0.11 -2.93
CA HIS A 305 26.45 -0.37 -1.91
C HIS A 305 25.88 -1.07 -0.67
N THR A 306 24.66 -0.71 -0.26
CA THR A 306 23.92 -1.40 0.81
C THR A 306 23.65 -2.85 0.45
N LEU A 307 23.13 -3.12 -0.75
CA LEU A 307 22.90 -4.47 -1.27
C LEU A 307 24.20 -5.30 -1.30
N THR A 308 25.30 -4.73 -1.78
CA THR A 308 26.64 -5.36 -1.78
C THR A 308 27.05 -5.78 -0.38
N ARG A 309 26.97 -4.86 0.61
CA ARG A 309 27.35 -5.15 1.99
C ARG A 309 26.47 -6.24 2.62
N VAL A 310 25.17 -6.26 2.30
CA VAL A 310 24.27 -7.32 2.78
C VAL A 310 24.67 -8.66 2.17
N ARG A 311 24.89 -8.73 0.85
CA ARG A 311 25.32 -9.95 0.14
C ARG A 311 26.66 -10.47 0.64
N ASP A 312 27.63 -9.60 0.94
CA ASP A 312 28.94 -10.02 1.41
C ASP A 312 28.88 -10.77 2.77
N GLY A 313 27.89 -10.45 3.61
CA GLY A 313 27.55 -11.21 4.81
C GLY A 313 26.65 -12.43 4.55
N ASN A 314 26.02 -12.50 3.37
CA ASN A 314 24.95 -13.43 3.03
C ASN A 314 25.15 -14.08 1.64
N PRO A 315 26.16 -14.95 1.47
CA PRO A 315 26.36 -15.65 0.20
C PRO A 315 25.10 -16.43 -0.21
N GLY A 316 24.54 -16.11 -1.38
CA GLY A 316 23.35 -16.74 -1.92
C GLY A 316 22.02 -16.08 -1.57
N THR A 317 22.03 -14.90 -0.92
CA THR A 317 20.83 -14.06 -0.77
C THR A 317 20.22 -13.73 -2.13
N LEU A 318 18.89 -13.73 -2.21
CA LEU A 318 18.17 -13.24 -3.39
C LEU A 318 17.84 -11.77 -3.19
N VAL A 319 17.97 -10.96 -4.23
CA VAL A 319 17.45 -9.57 -4.23
C VAL A 319 16.24 -9.51 -5.14
N LEU A 320 15.10 -9.12 -4.59
CA LEU A 320 13.84 -8.95 -5.29
C LEU A 320 13.57 -7.45 -5.47
N LEU A 321 13.57 -7.00 -6.72
CA LEU A 321 13.24 -5.64 -7.09
C LEU A 321 11.88 -5.62 -7.77
N ALA A 322 10.97 -4.75 -7.33
CA ALA A 322 9.80 -4.34 -8.10
C ALA A 322 9.88 -2.84 -8.41
N MET A 323 9.66 -2.44 -9.65
CA MET A 323 9.74 -1.03 -10.03
C MET A 323 8.72 -0.67 -11.11
N LYS A 324 8.27 0.60 -11.05
CA LYS A 324 7.55 1.27 -12.13
C LYS A 324 8.54 2.13 -12.88
N VAL A 325 8.89 1.76 -14.12
CA VAL A 325 9.85 2.52 -14.93
C VAL A 325 9.22 3.86 -15.32
N ARG A 326 9.83 4.96 -14.88
CA ARG A 326 9.37 6.34 -15.15
C ARG A 326 10.34 7.09 -16.05
N HIS A 327 11.63 6.82 -15.95
CA HIS A 327 12.64 7.51 -16.76
C HIS A 327 13.88 6.64 -17.03
N ASP A 328 14.53 6.83 -18.18
CA ASP A 328 15.72 6.08 -18.59
C ASP A 328 16.89 6.19 -17.60
N SER A 329 16.92 7.25 -16.79
CA SER A 329 17.95 7.44 -15.75
C SER A 329 17.93 6.36 -14.68
N GLU A 330 16.82 5.65 -14.48
CA GLU A 330 16.72 4.55 -13.52
C GLU A 330 17.56 3.34 -13.95
N MET A 331 17.97 3.27 -15.23
CA MET A 331 18.81 2.19 -15.75
C MET A 331 20.20 2.13 -15.08
N VAL A 332 20.66 3.24 -14.49
CA VAL A 332 21.91 3.30 -13.72
C VAL A 332 21.95 2.26 -12.60
N PHE A 333 20.80 1.88 -12.04
CA PHE A 333 20.71 0.82 -11.04
C PHE A 333 21.23 -0.51 -11.58
N PHE A 334 20.82 -0.91 -12.78
CA PHE A 334 21.22 -2.18 -13.38
C PHE A 334 22.70 -2.19 -13.74
N GLU A 335 23.24 -1.07 -14.23
CA GLU A 335 24.67 -0.93 -14.53
C GLU A 335 25.53 -1.10 -13.27
N LEU A 336 25.12 -0.48 -12.15
CA LEU A 336 25.84 -0.60 -10.88
C LEU A 336 25.68 -2.00 -10.26
N MET A 337 24.49 -2.59 -10.33
CA MET A 337 24.27 -3.98 -9.88
C MET A 337 25.17 -4.96 -10.64
N GLU A 338 25.24 -4.86 -11.97
CA GLU A 338 26.11 -5.71 -12.79
C GLU A 338 27.59 -5.51 -12.43
N LYS A 339 28.03 -4.25 -12.25
CA LYS A 339 29.40 -3.92 -11.87
C LYS A 339 29.79 -4.55 -10.52
N GLU A 340 28.88 -4.57 -9.56
CA GLU A 340 29.09 -5.20 -8.25
C GLU A 340 28.90 -6.71 -8.29
N GLY A 341 28.53 -7.30 -9.43
CA GLY A 341 28.44 -8.74 -9.65
C GLY A 341 27.07 -9.34 -9.37
N PHE A 342 26.00 -8.53 -9.27
CA PHE A 342 24.64 -9.04 -9.19
C PHE A 342 24.11 -9.37 -10.59
N GLY A 343 23.85 -10.65 -10.84
CA GLY A 343 23.26 -11.11 -12.10
C GLY A 343 21.74 -11.17 -12.02
N ILE A 344 21.04 -10.72 -13.07
CA ILE A 344 19.60 -10.97 -13.20
C ILE A 344 19.39 -12.47 -13.44
N VAL A 345 18.75 -13.13 -12.49
CA VAL A 345 18.37 -14.56 -12.57
C VAL A 345 17.10 -14.71 -13.41
N GLU A 346 16.12 -13.85 -13.17
CA GLU A 346 14.83 -13.86 -13.85
C GLU A 346 14.15 -12.51 -13.72
N LYS A 347 13.20 -12.25 -14.61
CA LYS A 347 12.36 -11.07 -14.59
C LYS A 347 10.98 -11.35 -15.18
N CYS A 348 9.99 -10.60 -14.73
CA CYS A 348 8.66 -10.61 -15.31
C CYS A 348 8.08 -9.19 -15.38
N LYS A 349 7.06 -9.02 -16.23
CA LYS A 349 6.28 -7.79 -16.35
C LYS A 349 4.86 -8.10 -15.96
N LEU A 350 4.30 -7.31 -15.05
CA LEU A 350 2.93 -7.46 -14.60
C LEU A 350 2.10 -6.27 -15.06
N PRO A 351 0.90 -6.49 -15.62
CA PRO A 351 0.06 -5.42 -16.10
C PRO A 351 -0.46 -4.58 -14.93
N LEU A 352 -0.56 -3.27 -15.16
CA LEU A 352 -1.14 -2.30 -14.26
C LEU A 352 -2.23 -1.52 -15.01
N GLY A 353 -3.48 -1.93 -14.82
CA GLY A 353 -4.60 -1.32 -15.53
C GLY A 353 -4.84 0.15 -15.13
N MET A 354 -5.12 0.98 -16.13
CA MET A 354 -5.42 2.40 -16.01
C MET A 354 -6.83 2.70 -16.52
N VAL A 355 -7.62 3.46 -15.75
CA VAL A 355 -9.02 3.72 -16.11
C VAL A 355 -9.11 4.80 -17.19
N GLY A 356 -9.47 4.37 -18.41
CA GLY A 356 -9.61 5.25 -19.58
C GLY A 356 -8.29 5.75 -20.16
N GLU A 357 -7.17 5.12 -19.80
CA GLU A 357 -5.83 5.41 -20.31
C GLU A 357 -5.15 4.11 -20.72
N GLU A 358 -3.99 4.20 -21.38
CA GLU A 358 -3.20 3.03 -21.72
C GLU A 358 -2.70 2.33 -20.45
N GLY A 359 -2.74 1.00 -20.45
CA GLY A 359 -2.22 0.21 -19.35
C GLY A 359 -0.73 0.46 -19.14
N GLN A 360 -0.33 0.50 -17.88
CA GLN A 360 1.07 0.56 -17.48
C GLN A 360 1.54 -0.84 -17.08
N GLU A 361 2.79 -0.96 -16.66
CA GLU A 361 3.35 -2.22 -16.19
C GLU A 361 4.31 -1.99 -15.02
N ILE A 362 4.43 -3.03 -14.19
CA ILE A 362 5.45 -3.13 -13.14
C ILE A 362 6.42 -4.22 -13.55
N GLU A 363 7.71 -3.91 -13.52
CA GLU A 363 8.77 -4.88 -13.76
C GLU A 363 9.24 -5.45 -12.42
N ILE A 364 9.35 -6.78 -12.35
CA ILE A 364 9.91 -7.48 -11.19
C ILE A 364 11.15 -8.23 -11.64
N PHE A 365 12.25 -8.06 -10.89
CA PHE A 365 13.53 -8.70 -11.13
C PHE A 365 13.97 -9.49 -9.90
N VAL A 366 14.62 -10.63 -10.15
CA VAL A 366 15.32 -11.40 -9.13
C VAL A 366 16.79 -11.40 -9.48
N PHE A 367 17.64 -10.92 -8.56
CA PHE A 367 19.08 -10.94 -8.68
C PHE A 367 19.71 -11.96 -7.73
N ARG A 368 20.92 -12.40 -8.08
CA ARG A 368 21.80 -13.20 -7.22
C ARG A 368 23.26 -12.78 -7.40
#